data_AF-A0A6B2CT93-F1
#
_entry.id   AF-A0A6B2CT93-F1
#
_cell.length_a   1.000
_cell.length_b   1.000
_cell.length_c   1.000
_cell.angle_alpha   90.00
_cell.angle_beta   90.00
_cell.angle_gamma   90.00
#
_symmetry.space_group_name_H-M   'P 1'
#
loop_
_entity.id
_entity.type
_entity.pdbx_description
1 polymer ?
#
loop_
_entity_poly.entity_id
_entity_poly.type
_entity_poly.pdbx_seq_one_letter_code
_entity_poly.pdbx_strand_id
1 'polypeptide(L)'
;MTSWRCHERCAEFVGISGAVARFVDELIDRELDEALREEGARGHDAVCGLLASPITAAGGLGLSVATLHGVDLLYEILRRYGRLDEEHLKAAVLHCMLDCADQRMLRWDGTYLWKKYPLEMLRLCRDRVVERWKELYHRYFLFGYPFPTLKRIEELASLAEALLRNELERCLLDCVVPEAEGKDAPKVGPRAVAELLNCVRERMGRKAVYCVNWQMLPQASAATKIYAELSKGRVVAVSFAEGYGCGQPFIETKSLEEFVEKLLSLCRQ
;
A
#
# COMPACT_ATOMS: atom_id res chain seq x y z
N MET A 1 -8.63 6.10 -4.06
CA MET A 1 -7.97 6.48 -5.32
C MET A 1 -7.80 7.96 -5.24
N THR A 2 -6.54 8.37 -5.17
CA THR A 2 -6.10 9.75 -5.06
C THR A 2 -6.72 10.49 -6.23
N SER A 3 -7.06 11.77 -6.08
CA SER A 3 -7.57 12.51 -7.21
C SER A 3 -6.45 12.53 -8.23
N TRP A 4 -6.79 12.27 -9.50
CA TRP A 4 -5.90 12.50 -10.64
C TRP A 4 -5.16 13.85 -10.54
N ARG A 5 -5.74 14.85 -9.85
CA ARG A 5 -5.10 16.14 -9.56
C ARG A 5 -3.88 16.03 -8.64
N CYS A 6 -3.91 15.17 -7.62
CA CYS A 6 -2.74 14.94 -6.77
C CYS A 6 -1.70 14.06 -7.44
N HIS A 7 -2.10 13.11 -8.29
CA HIS A 7 -1.16 12.37 -9.14
C HIS A 7 -0.44 13.30 -10.11
N GLU A 8 -1.18 14.14 -10.84
CA GLU A 8 -0.62 15.15 -11.75
C GLU A 8 0.33 16.10 -11.00
N ARG A 9 -0.10 16.63 -9.86
CA ARG A 9 0.75 17.51 -9.04
C ARG A 9 2.01 16.81 -8.55
N CYS A 10 1.92 15.58 -8.06
CA CYS A 10 3.10 14.84 -7.60
C CYS A 10 4.05 14.50 -8.75
N ALA A 11 3.52 14.24 -9.94
CA ALA A 11 4.32 14.03 -11.15
C ALA A 11 5.13 15.28 -11.51
N GLU A 12 4.52 16.47 -11.48
CA GLU A 12 5.21 17.73 -11.75
C GLU A 12 6.36 17.98 -10.75
N PHE A 13 6.15 17.65 -9.47
CA PHE A 13 7.19 17.80 -8.43
C PHE A 13 8.43 16.94 -8.70
N VAL A 14 8.28 15.79 -9.35
CA VAL A 14 9.39 14.88 -9.69
C VAL A 14 9.87 15.03 -11.14
N GLY A 15 9.43 16.09 -11.83
CA GLY A 15 9.89 16.43 -13.18
C GLY A 15 9.23 15.62 -14.30
N ILE A 16 8.04 15.07 -14.06
CA ILE A 16 7.20 14.43 -15.07
C ILE A 16 6.17 15.46 -15.53
N SER A 17 5.96 15.58 -16.84
CA SER A 17 4.95 16.45 -17.42
C SER A 17 3.55 16.10 -16.91
N GLY A 18 2.78 17.10 -16.46
CA GLY A 18 1.39 16.90 -16.04
C GLY A 18 0.50 16.29 -17.13
N ALA A 19 0.80 16.55 -18.41
CA ALA A 19 0.10 15.92 -19.53
C ALA A 19 0.38 14.41 -19.64
N VAL A 20 1.62 13.98 -19.34
CA VAL A 20 1.99 12.56 -19.31
C VAL A 20 1.34 11.87 -18.11
N ALA A 21 1.36 12.50 -16.95
CA ALA A 21 0.71 11.97 -15.74
C ALA A 21 -0.79 11.78 -15.95
N ARG A 22 -1.47 12.80 -16.51
CA ARG A 22 -2.90 12.73 -16.82
C ARG A 22 -3.23 11.65 -17.85
N PHE A 23 -2.42 11.52 -18.90
CA PHE A 23 -2.59 10.44 -19.87
C PHE A 23 -2.52 9.06 -19.19
N VAL A 24 -1.53 8.84 -18.33
CA VAL A 24 -1.36 7.57 -17.62
C VAL A 24 -2.51 7.30 -16.65
N ASP A 25 -2.95 8.30 -15.88
CA ASP A 25 -4.12 8.16 -15.00
C ASP A 25 -5.38 7.80 -15.80
N GLU A 26 -5.66 8.52 -16.90
CA GLU A 26 -6.83 8.21 -17.75
C GLU A 26 -6.73 6.82 -18.39
N LEU A 27 -5.53 6.40 -18.77
CA LEU A 27 -5.28 5.08 -19.33
C LEU A 27 -5.56 3.97 -18.31
N ILE A 28 -5.05 4.10 -17.08
CA ILE A 28 -5.15 3.07 -16.04
C ILE A 28 -6.54 3.05 -15.41
N ASP A 29 -7.07 4.20 -15.02
CA ASP A 29 -8.30 4.30 -14.21
C ASP A 29 -9.59 4.31 -15.03
N ARG A 30 -9.51 4.62 -16.33
CA ARG A 30 -10.69 4.70 -17.20
C ARG A 30 -10.59 3.76 -18.38
N GLU A 31 -9.63 3.94 -19.27
CA GLU A 31 -9.62 3.19 -20.55
C GLU A 31 -9.42 1.70 -20.31
N LEU A 32 -8.50 1.33 -19.42
CA LEU A 32 -8.29 -0.07 -19.06
C LEU A 32 -9.41 -0.64 -18.20
N ASP A 33 -9.96 0.15 -17.28
CA ASP A 33 -11.15 -0.24 -16.51
C ASP A 33 -12.34 -0.55 -17.41
N GLU A 34 -12.59 0.27 -18.44
CA GLU A 34 -13.65 0.07 -19.42
C GLU A 34 -13.38 -1.15 -20.32
N ALA A 35 -12.16 -1.27 -20.85
CA ALA A 35 -11.79 -2.36 -21.74
C ALA A 35 -11.83 -3.74 -21.05
N LEU A 36 -11.51 -3.78 -19.75
CA LEU A 36 -11.44 -5.03 -18.98
C LEU A 36 -12.72 -5.33 -18.19
N ARG A 37 -13.71 -4.45 -18.25
CA ARG A 37 -14.99 -4.59 -17.53
C ARG A 37 -15.71 -5.88 -17.90
N GLU A 38 -15.71 -6.24 -19.19
CA GLU A 38 -16.33 -7.47 -19.69
C GLU A 38 -15.58 -8.73 -19.24
N GLU A 39 -14.29 -8.61 -18.92
CA GLU A 39 -13.46 -9.68 -18.36
C GLU A 39 -13.53 -9.75 -16.83
N GLY A 40 -14.31 -8.88 -16.19
CA GLY A 40 -14.46 -8.83 -14.73
C GLY A 40 -13.22 -8.29 -13.99
N ALA A 41 -12.31 -7.62 -14.71
CA ALA A 41 -11.11 -7.03 -14.16
C ALA A 41 -11.17 -5.49 -14.16
N ARG A 42 -10.45 -4.86 -13.23
CA ARG A 42 -10.19 -3.42 -13.22
C ARG A 42 -8.81 -3.17 -13.83
N GLY A 43 -8.68 -2.15 -14.65
CA GLY A 43 -7.44 -1.66 -15.25
C GLY A 43 -6.32 -1.42 -14.24
N HIS A 44 -6.61 -0.74 -13.14
CA HIS A 44 -5.66 -0.57 -12.04
C HIS A 44 -5.17 -1.91 -11.47
N ASP A 45 -6.10 -2.82 -11.18
CA ASP A 45 -5.78 -4.15 -10.61
C ASP A 45 -5.02 -5.04 -11.61
N ALA A 46 -5.25 -4.82 -12.91
CA ALA A 46 -4.55 -5.49 -13.98
C ALA A 46 -3.10 -4.97 -14.11
N VAL A 47 -2.89 -3.64 -14.15
CA VAL A 47 -1.55 -3.02 -14.33
C VAL A 47 -0.66 -3.22 -13.10
N CYS A 48 -1.17 -2.95 -11.89
CA CYS A 48 -0.40 -3.16 -10.67
C CYS A 48 -0.45 -4.64 -10.19
N GLY A 49 -1.04 -5.55 -10.99
CA GLY A 49 -1.23 -6.95 -10.64
C GLY A 49 -1.13 -7.89 -11.85
N LEU A 50 -2.25 -8.52 -12.22
CA LEU A 50 -2.34 -9.40 -13.38
C LEU A 50 -3.71 -9.28 -14.04
N LEU A 51 -3.75 -9.52 -15.34
CA LEU A 51 -4.98 -9.77 -16.07
C LEU A 51 -5.33 -11.25 -15.93
N ALA A 52 -6.51 -11.53 -15.42
CA ALA A 52 -7.09 -12.85 -15.41
C ALA A 52 -8.35 -12.86 -16.27
N SER A 53 -8.45 -13.85 -17.15
CA SER A 53 -9.61 -14.01 -18.01
C SER A 53 -10.38 -15.26 -17.59
N PRO A 54 -11.73 -15.22 -17.63
CA PRO A 54 -12.54 -16.38 -17.32
C PRO A 54 -12.39 -17.45 -18.39
N ILE A 55 -12.25 -18.70 -17.98
CA ILE A 55 -12.31 -19.88 -18.85
C ILE A 55 -13.35 -20.85 -18.31
N THR A 56 -13.97 -21.63 -19.21
CA THR A 56 -14.84 -22.72 -18.82
C THR A 56 -14.04 -24.02 -18.81
N ALA A 57 -13.85 -24.61 -17.64
CA ALA A 57 -13.21 -25.92 -17.52
C ALA A 57 -14.14 -27.04 -18.00
N ALA A 58 -13.55 -28.19 -18.33
CA ALA A 58 -14.29 -29.42 -18.59
C ALA A 58 -15.20 -29.73 -17.38
N GLY A 59 -16.51 -29.73 -17.59
CA GLY A 59 -17.53 -29.86 -16.54
C GLY A 59 -18.33 -28.59 -16.24
N GLY A 60 -18.11 -27.49 -16.98
CA GLY A 60 -18.92 -26.26 -16.85
C GLY A 60 -18.54 -25.37 -15.66
N LEU A 61 -17.43 -25.68 -14.98
CA LEU A 61 -16.91 -24.84 -13.90
C LEU A 61 -16.21 -23.61 -14.49
N GLY A 62 -16.66 -22.42 -14.11
CA GLY A 62 -15.95 -21.18 -14.41
C GLY A 62 -14.66 -21.10 -13.59
N LEU A 63 -13.52 -21.04 -14.27
CA LEU A 63 -12.21 -20.78 -13.67
C LEU A 63 -11.71 -19.41 -14.14
N SER A 64 -10.88 -18.76 -13.32
CA SER A 64 -10.16 -17.55 -13.73
C SER A 64 -8.69 -17.92 -13.92
N VAL A 65 -8.15 -17.70 -15.12
CA VAL A 65 -6.75 -18.00 -15.43
C VAL A 65 -6.00 -16.71 -15.67
N ALA A 66 -4.82 -16.58 -15.06
CA ALA A 66 -3.92 -15.46 -15.32
C ALA A 66 -3.41 -15.56 -16.77
N THR A 67 -3.79 -14.59 -17.61
CA THR A 67 -3.50 -14.58 -19.04
C THR A 67 -2.34 -13.66 -19.38
N LEU A 68 -2.18 -12.55 -18.65
CA LEU A 68 -1.09 -11.60 -18.85
C LEU A 68 -0.66 -10.97 -17.53
N HIS A 69 0.64 -10.82 -17.33
CA HIS A 69 1.20 -10.11 -16.19
C HIS A 69 1.02 -8.59 -16.36
N GLY A 70 0.67 -7.87 -15.29
CA GLY A 70 0.32 -6.44 -15.35
C GLY A 70 1.41 -5.54 -15.91
N VAL A 71 2.66 -5.82 -15.57
CA VAL A 71 3.82 -5.12 -16.14
C VAL A 71 3.91 -5.30 -17.64
N ASP A 72 3.59 -6.49 -18.17
CA ASP A 72 3.63 -6.68 -19.62
C ASP A 72 2.45 -5.99 -20.31
N LEU A 73 1.26 -6.04 -19.71
CA LEU A 73 0.11 -5.27 -20.15
C LEU A 73 0.44 -3.78 -20.30
N LEU A 74 1.09 -3.18 -19.29
CA LEU A 74 1.52 -1.78 -19.31
C LEU A 74 2.46 -1.50 -20.50
N TYR A 75 3.50 -2.32 -20.70
CA TYR A 75 4.46 -2.13 -21.79
C TYR A 75 3.81 -2.27 -23.17
N GLU A 76 2.94 -3.26 -23.35
CA GLU A 76 2.27 -3.48 -24.64
C GLU A 76 1.29 -2.34 -24.96
N ILE A 77 0.56 -1.83 -23.97
CA ILE A 77 -0.36 -0.72 -24.16
C ILE A 77 0.41 0.57 -24.47
N LEU A 78 1.40 0.94 -23.64
CA LEU A 78 2.19 2.14 -23.92
C LEU A 78 2.85 2.07 -25.30
N ARG A 79 3.31 0.89 -25.73
CA ARG A 79 3.83 0.68 -27.09
C ARG A 79 2.76 0.93 -28.15
N ARG A 80 1.55 0.39 -27.96
CA ARG A 80 0.44 0.56 -28.90
C ARG A 80 0.05 2.03 -29.10
N TYR A 81 0.12 2.84 -28.05
CA TYR A 81 -0.14 4.29 -28.12
C TYR A 81 1.07 5.10 -28.63
N GLY A 82 2.21 4.46 -28.90
CA GLY A 82 3.44 5.15 -29.30
C GLY A 82 4.06 5.98 -28.17
N ARG A 83 3.82 5.58 -26.92
CA ARG A 83 4.20 6.27 -25.67
C ARG A 83 5.05 5.40 -24.74
N LEU A 84 5.74 4.39 -25.29
CA LEU A 84 6.67 3.58 -24.50
C LEU A 84 8.01 4.32 -24.39
N ASP A 85 8.09 5.22 -23.43
CA ASP A 85 9.30 5.94 -23.05
C ASP A 85 9.43 6.02 -21.52
N GLU A 86 10.61 6.45 -21.05
CA GLU A 86 10.93 6.50 -19.63
C GLU A 86 9.98 7.41 -18.83
N GLU A 87 9.51 8.51 -19.41
CA GLU A 87 8.63 9.46 -18.72
C GLU A 87 7.27 8.84 -18.44
N HIS A 88 6.68 8.13 -19.41
CA HIS A 88 5.42 7.42 -19.24
C HIS A 88 5.54 6.23 -18.28
N LEU A 89 6.67 5.50 -18.32
CA LEU A 89 6.92 4.42 -17.35
C LEU A 89 7.08 4.97 -15.93
N LYS A 90 7.78 6.09 -15.75
CA LYS A 90 7.87 6.79 -14.46
C LYS A 90 6.49 7.23 -13.96
N ALA A 91 5.66 7.79 -14.83
CA ALA A 91 4.30 8.19 -14.49
C ALA A 91 3.45 6.99 -14.02
N ALA A 92 3.53 5.84 -14.72
CA ALA A 92 2.79 4.64 -14.35
C ALA A 92 3.24 4.03 -13.01
N VAL A 93 4.55 4.05 -12.75
CA VAL A 93 5.10 3.61 -11.46
C VAL A 93 4.66 4.55 -10.33
N LEU A 94 4.75 5.87 -10.56
CA LEU A 94 4.29 6.87 -9.61
C LEU A 94 2.81 6.67 -9.28
N HIS A 95 1.97 6.44 -10.29
CA HIS A 95 0.57 6.11 -10.13
C HIS A 95 0.37 4.92 -9.18
N CYS A 96 0.95 3.74 -9.47
CA CYS A 96 0.81 2.57 -8.59
C CYS A 96 1.32 2.83 -7.15
N MET A 97 2.38 3.64 -6.99
CA MET A 97 2.91 4.00 -5.66
C MET A 97 1.97 4.92 -4.88
N LEU A 98 1.40 5.94 -5.53
CA LEU A 98 0.46 6.87 -4.92
C LEU A 98 -0.87 6.18 -4.60
N ASP A 99 -1.35 5.30 -5.47
CA ASP A 99 -2.56 4.52 -5.20
C ASP A 99 -2.37 3.53 -4.05
N CYS A 100 -1.19 2.93 -3.94
CA CYS A 100 -0.80 2.20 -2.73
C CYS A 100 -0.86 3.10 -1.49
N ALA A 101 -0.30 4.31 -1.55
CA ALA A 101 -0.30 5.23 -0.41
C ALA A 101 -1.73 5.58 0.03
N ASP A 102 -2.59 5.83 -0.94
CA ASP A 102 -3.98 6.18 -0.74
C ASP A 102 -4.76 5.05 -0.06
N GLN A 103 -4.65 3.82 -0.58
CA GLN A 103 -5.23 2.65 0.05
C GLN A 103 -4.68 2.40 1.45
N ARG A 104 -3.39 2.64 1.66
CA ARG A 104 -2.74 2.46 2.95
C ARG A 104 -3.23 3.44 4.00
N MET A 105 -3.28 4.74 3.67
CA MET A 105 -3.83 5.76 4.57
C MET A 105 -5.27 5.45 4.93
N LEU A 106 -6.11 5.14 3.94
CA LEU A 106 -7.54 4.90 4.15
C LEU A 106 -7.83 3.64 4.97
N ARG A 107 -7.10 2.54 4.73
CA ARG A 107 -7.50 1.21 5.26
C ARG A 107 -6.65 0.74 6.45
N TRP A 108 -5.40 1.17 6.57
CA TRP A 108 -4.44 0.47 7.42
C TRP A 108 -3.63 1.39 8.34
N ASP A 109 -3.04 2.44 7.79
CA ASP A 109 -2.01 3.22 8.48
C ASP A 109 -2.58 4.47 9.15
N GLY A 110 -3.59 5.07 8.53
CA GLY A 110 -4.02 6.44 8.84
C GLY A 110 -2.99 7.48 8.40
N THR A 111 -3.30 8.77 8.57
CA THR A 111 -2.50 9.87 8.01
C THR A 111 -1.31 10.30 8.87
N TYR A 112 -1.28 9.96 10.17
CA TYR A 112 -0.24 10.38 11.11
C TYR A 112 1.16 9.90 10.70
N LEU A 113 1.30 8.63 10.33
CA LEU A 113 2.61 8.08 9.91
C LEU A 113 3.10 8.73 8.61
N TRP A 114 2.18 9.04 7.70
CA TRP A 114 2.48 9.69 6.43
C TRP A 114 2.87 11.16 6.60
N LYS A 115 2.35 11.85 7.62
CA LYS A 115 2.81 13.20 8.01
C LYS A 115 4.19 13.18 8.65
N LYS A 116 4.50 12.12 9.40
CA LYS A 116 5.72 12.05 10.22
C LYS A 116 6.92 11.45 9.50
N TYR A 117 6.68 10.50 8.60
CA TYR A 117 7.71 9.75 7.86
C TYR A 117 7.29 9.51 6.39
N PRO A 118 6.99 10.57 5.62
CA PRO A 118 6.41 10.45 4.28
C PRO A 118 7.24 9.57 3.33
N LEU A 119 8.56 9.75 3.29
CA LEU A 119 9.43 8.98 2.40
C LEU A 119 9.54 7.51 2.82
N GLU A 120 9.63 7.22 4.11
CA GLU A 120 9.65 5.85 4.62
C GLU A 120 8.34 5.13 4.28
N MET A 121 7.19 5.80 4.44
CA MET A 121 5.89 5.24 4.08
C MET A 121 5.79 4.99 2.57
N LEU A 122 6.33 5.89 1.75
CA LEU A 122 6.34 5.70 0.30
C LEU A 122 7.30 4.59 -0.15
N ARG A 123 8.45 4.42 0.52
CA ARG A 123 9.35 3.27 0.31
C ARG A 123 8.63 1.95 0.53
N LEU A 124 7.81 1.84 1.58
CA LEU A 124 6.98 0.66 1.82
C LEU A 124 5.99 0.39 0.67
N CYS A 125 5.45 1.45 0.05
CA CYS A 125 4.60 1.29 -1.12
C CYS A 125 5.35 0.82 -2.36
N ARG A 126 6.53 1.38 -2.62
CA ARG A 126 7.43 0.91 -3.68
C ARG A 126 7.76 -0.56 -3.50
N ASP A 127 8.20 -0.96 -2.31
CA ASP A 127 8.59 -2.35 -2.03
C ASP A 127 7.40 -3.29 -2.21
N ARG A 128 6.21 -2.88 -1.73
CA ARG A 128 4.99 -3.67 -1.87
C ARG A 128 4.58 -3.88 -3.33
N VAL A 129 4.64 -2.82 -4.15
CA VAL A 129 4.29 -2.90 -5.58
C VAL A 129 5.28 -3.83 -6.30
N VAL A 130 6.58 -3.64 -6.08
CA VAL A 130 7.64 -4.43 -6.73
C VAL A 130 7.58 -5.91 -6.30
N GLU A 131 7.48 -6.17 -5.00
CA GLU A 131 7.38 -7.55 -4.50
C GLU A 131 6.08 -8.22 -4.97
N ARG A 132 4.98 -7.46 -5.10
CA ARG A 132 3.74 -7.99 -5.67
C ARG A 132 3.94 -8.44 -7.11
N TRP A 133 4.57 -7.62 -7.95
CA TRP A 133 4.87 -8.02 -9.34
C TRP A 133 5.75 -9.27 -9.39
N LYS A 134 6.81 -9.34 -8.58
CA LYS A 134 7.66 -10.54 -8.52
C LYS A 134 6.87 -11.76 -8.07
N GLU A 135 6.07 -11.65 -7.01
CA GLU A 135 5.25 -12.75 -6.49
C GLU A 135 4.31 -13.30 -7.57
N LEU A 136 3.62 -12.40 -8.29
CA LEU A 136 2.69 -12.78 -9.35
C LEU A 136 3.40 -13.47 -10.52
N TYR A 137 4.56 -12.95 -10.94
CA TYR A 137 5.37 -13.63 -11.95
C TYR A 137 5.76 -15.05 -11.55
N HIS A 138 6.35 -15.24 -10.36
CA HIS A 138 6.78 -16.56 -9.90
C HIS A 138 5.61 -17.52 -9.70
N ARG A 139 4.44 -17.01 -9.32
CA ARG A 139 3.25 -17.82 -9.05
C ARG A 139 2.53 -18.28 -10.32
N TYR A 140 2.47 -17.45 -11.34
CA TYR A 140 1.61 -17.69 -12.50
C TYR A 140 2.34 -17.86 -13.84
N PHE A 141 3.57 -17.35 -13.96
CA PHE A 141 4.25 -17.18 -15.25
C PHE A 141 5.67 -17.77 -15.29
N LEU A 142 6.05 -18.55 -14.28
CA LEU A 142 7.41 -19.08 -14.12
C LEU A 142 7.88 -19.95 -15.30
N PHE A 143 6.96 -20.66 -15.98
CA PHE A 143 7.30 -21.62 -17.03
C PHE A 143 6.70 -21.22 -18.38
N GLY A 144 7.56 -20.89 -19.35
CA GLY A 144 7.17 -20.72 -20.76
C GLY A 144 6.44 -19.42 -21.09
N TYR A 145 6.56 -18.38 -20.25
CA TYR A 145 5.95 -17.08 -20.51
C TYR A 145 6.79 -16.28 -21.52
N PRO A 146 6.20 -15.74 -22.61
CA PRO A 146 6.95 -15.23 -23.76
C PRO A 146 7.54 -13.82 -23.56
N PHE A 147 7.25 -13.17 -22.42
CA PHE A 147 7.68 -11.80 -22.16
C PHE A 147 8.91 -11.75 -21.24
N PRO A 148 9.78 -10.73 -21.39
CA PRO A 148 10.93 -10.51 -20.52
C PRO A 148 10.51 -9.84 -19.19
N THR A 149 9.51 -10.39 -18.51
CA THR A 149 8.79 -9.75 -17.41
C THR A 149 9.69 -9.37 -16.24
N LEU A 150 10.60 -10.26 -15.82
CA LEU A 150 11.54 -9.96 -14.73
C LEU A 150 12.42 -8.73 -15.05
N LYS A 151 12.92 -8.63 -16.28
CA LYS A 151 13.71 -7.47 -16.71
C LYS A 151 12.89 -6.18 -16.68
N ARG A 152 11.63 -6.24 -17.11
CA ARG A 152 10.70 -5.09 -17.05
C ARG A 152 10.38 -4.72 -15.60
N ILE A 153 10.19 -5.69 -14.70
CA ILE A 153 10.01 -5.43 -13.26
C ILE A 153 11.24 -4.73 -12.67
N GLU A 154 12.45 -5.17 -13.00
CA GLU A 154 13.70 -4.55 -12.55
C GLU A 154 13.86 -3.11 -13.05
N GLU A 155 13.49 -2.85 -14.31
CA GLU A 155 13.44 -1.51 -14.89
C GLU A 155 12.46 -0.61 -14.11
N LEU A 156 11.20 -1.04 -13.96
CA LEU A 156 10.20 -0.28 -13.20
C LEU A 156 10.57 -0.08 -11.73
N ALA A 157 11.21 -1.06 -11.09
CA ALA A 157 11.70 -0.93 -9.72
C ALA A 157 12.82 0.13 -9.60
N SER A 158 13.69 0.20 -10.60
CA SER A 158 14.74 1.23 -10.68
C SER A 158 14.15 2.62 -10.88
N LEU A 159 13.11 2.74 -11.70
CA LEU A 159 12.35 3.99 -11.86
C LEU A 159 11.64 4.38 -10.55
N ALA A 160 11.04 3.41 -9.84
CA ALA A 160 10.39 3.63 -8.55
C ALA A 160 11.36 4.19 -7.51
N GLU A 161 12.57 3.64 -7.42
CA GLU A 161 13.63 4.16 -6.56
C GLU A 161 14.00 5.60 -6.95
N ALA A 162 14.17 5.86 -8.25
CA ALA A 162 14.56 7.18 -8.74
C ALA A 162 13.52 8.28 -8.44
N LEU A 163 12.25 7.92 -8.18
CA LEU A 163 11.17 8.84 -7.82
C LEU A 163 11.16 9.22 -6.33
N LEU A 164 11.83 8.46 -5.46
CA LEU A 164 11.85 8.69 -4.01
C LEU A 164 12.78 9.86 -3.63
N ARG A 165 12.34 11.08 -3.93
CA ARG A 165 13.08 12.33 -3.68
C ARG A 165 12.31 13.26 -2.74
N ASN A 166 13.02 14.26 -2.20
CA ASN A 166 12.47 15.25 -1.28
C ASN A 166 11.29 16.05 -1.88
N GLU A 167 11.26 16.21 -3.21
CA GLU A 167 10.14 16.86 -3.91
C GLU A 167 8.86 16.04 -3.78
N LEU A 168 8.95 14.71 -3.86
CA LEU A 168 7.78 13.85 -3.72
C LEU A 168 7.26 13.84 -2.28
N GLU A 169 8.16 13.93 -1.29
CA GLU A 169 7.78 14.17 0.11
C GLU A 169 6.92 15.43 0.28
N ARG A 170 7.33 16.54 -0.35
CA ARG A 170 6.54 17.78 -0.31
C ARG A 170 5.16 17.58 -0.92
N CYS A 171 5.08 16.91 -2.07
CA CYS A 171 3.77 16.62 -2.67
C CYS A 171 2.88 15.74 -1.78
N LEU A 172 3.47 14.75 -1.10
CA LEU A 172 2.71 13.90 -0.17
C LEU A 172 2.06 14.74 0.93
N LEU A 173 2.81 15.66 1.53
CA LEU A 173 2.32 16.50 2.62
C LEU A 173 1.35 17.59 2.15
N ASP A 174 1.57 18.15 0.95
CA ASP A 174 0.78 19.27 0.43
C ASP A 174 -0.48 18.84 -0.32
N CYS A 175 -0.55 17.59 -0.80
CA CYS A 175 -1.64 17.10 -1.65
C CYS A 175 -2.21 15.78 -1.16
N VAL A 176 -1.42 14.71 -1.16
CA VAL A 176 -1.91 13.33 -1.01
C VAL A 176 -2.48 13.09 0.39
N VAL A 177 -1.77 13.54 1.43
CA VAL A 177 -2.23 13.42 2.80
C VAL A 177 -3.48 14.27 3.07
N PRO A 178 -3.52 15.59 2.78
CA PRO A 178 -4.74 16.39 2.92
C PRO A 178 -5.93 15.81 2.15
N GLU A 179 -5.69 15.27 0.96
CA GLU A 179 -6.74 14.64 0.17
C GLU A 179 -7.29 13.37 0.85
N ALA A 180 -6.41 12.52 1.37
CA ALA A 180 -6.83 11.33 2.12
C ALA A 180 -7.64 11.72 3.36
N GLU A 181 -7.26 12.79 4.08
CA GLU A 181 -8.04 13.34 5.20
C GLU A 181 -9.41 13.84 4.74
N GLY A 182 -9.49 14.48 3.57
CA GLY A 182 -10.76 14.87 2.94
C GLY A 182 -11.64 13.69 2.50
N LYS A 183 -11.08 12.48 2.41
CA LYS A 183 -11.79 11.21 2.17
C LYS A 183 -12.02 10.41 3.45
N ASP A 184 -12.01 11.07 4.60
CA ASP A 184 -12.21 10.48 5.92
C ASP A 184 -11.18 9.41 6.31
N ALA A 185 -9.95 9.48 5.78
CA ALA A 185 -8.86 8.63 6.26
C ALA A 185 -8.65 8.87 7.77
N PRO A 186 -8.54 7.81 8.59
CA PRO A 186 -8.34 7.98 10.01
C PRO A 186 -6.97 8.62 10.27
N LYS A 187 -6.82 9.34 11.39
CA LYS A 187 -5.49 9.87 11.77
C LYS A 187 -4.49 8.75 12.05
N VAL A 188 -4.92 7.67 12.68
CA VAL A 188 -4.11 6.48 12.96
C VAL A 188 -4.94 5.28 12.59
N GLY A 189 -4.39 4.33 11.84
CA GLY A 189 -5.07 3.11 11.46
C GLY A 189 -4.69 1.89 12.33
N PRO A 190 -5.46 0.79 12.26
CA PRO A 190 -5.25 -0.40 13.08
C PRO A 190 -3.94 -1.15 12.75
N ARG A 191 -3.42 -1.04 11.53
CA ARG A 191 -2.14 -1.68 11.15
C ARG A 191 -0.95 -0.91 11.71
N ALA A 192 -1.03 0.42 11.74
CA ALA A 192 -0.01 1.24 12.41
C ALA A 192 0.15 0.82 13.89
N VAL A 193 -0.97 0.59 14.57
CA VAL A 193 -0.97 0.04 15.93
C VAL A 193 -0.29 -1.33 15.99
N ALA A 194 -0.62 -2.23 15.07
CA ALA A 194 -0.03 -3.58 15.04
C ALA A 194 1.48 -3.56 14.79
N GLU A 195 1.96 -2.74 13.87
CA GLU A 195 3.39 -2.62 13.53
C GLU A 195 4.18 -2.00 14.68
N LEU A 196 3.64 -0.97 15.33
CA LEU A 196 4.27 -0.37 16.52
C LEU A 196 4.32 -1.35 17.69
N LEU A 197 3.24 -2.12 17.92
CA LEU A 197 3.26 -3.19 18.91
C LEU A 197 4.32 -4.24 18.58
N ASN A 198 4.51 -4.59 17.30
CA ASN A 198 5.54 -5.54 16.88
C ASN A 198 6.95 -5.03 17.20
N CYS A 199 7.20 -3.77 16.88
CA CYS A 199 8.47 -3.12 17.12
C CYS A 199 8.81 -3.08 18.62
N VAL A 200 7.85 -2.70 19.47
CA VAL A 200 8.03 -2.73 20.94
C VAL A 200 8.28 -4.16 21.43
N ARG A 201 7.56 -5.16 20.89
CA ARG A 201 7.79 -6.58 21.21
C ARG A 201 9.21 -7.02 20.89
N GLU A 202 9.69 -6.71 19.70
CA GLU A 202 11.04 -7.09 19.25
C GLU A 202 12.12 -6.43 20.11
N ARG A 203 11.99 -5.12 20.36
CA ARG A 203 12.86 -4.35 21.27
C ARG A 203 12.91 -4.95 22.67
N MET A 204 11.75 -5.33 23.22
CA MET A 204 11.65 -5.85 24.59
C MET A 204 11.88 -7.37 24.68
N GLY A 205 12.17 -8.05 23.57
CA GLY A 205 12.39 -9.50 23.54
C GLY A 205 11.18 -10.32 24.03
N ARG A 206 9.96 -9.87 23.76
CA ARG A 206 8.72 -10.49 24.27
C ARG A 206 7.99 -11.34 23.21
N LYS A 207 7.05 -12.17 23.66
CA LYS A 207 6.16 -12.93 22.77
C LYS A 207 5.07 -12.02 22.19
N ALA A 208 4.53 -12.35 21.02
CA ALA A 208 3.45 -11.61 20.34
C ALA A 208 2.04 -11.87 20.93
N VAL A 209 1.95 -11.95 22.25
CA VAL A 209 0.69 -12.09 22.98
C VAL A 209 0.60 -10.91 23.95
N TYR A 210 -0.45 -10.13 23.79
CA TYR A 210 -0.69 -8.90 24.52
C TYR A 210 -1.92 -9.06 25.40
N CYS A 211 -1.93 -8.35 26.51
CA CYS A 211 -3.14 -8.15 27.29
C CYS A 211 -3.70 -6.77 27.02
N VAL A 212 -4.95 -6.73 26.57
CA VAL A 212 -5.67 -5.48 26.29
C VAL A 212 -6.90 -5.43 27.20
N ASN A 213 -6.86 -4.54 28.19
CA ASN A 213 -7.84 -4.49 29.29
C ASN A 213 -8.02 -5.88 29.93
N TRP A 214 -6.90 -6.49 30.33
CA TRP A 214 -6.84 -7.80 31.01
C TRP A 214 -7.28 -9.01 30.17
N GLN A 215 -7.49 -8.84 28.87
CA GLN A 215 -7.77 -9.95 27.95
C GLN A 215 -6.53 -10.27 27.11
N MET A 216 -6.05 -11.52 27.19
CA MET A 216 -4.98 -12.02 26.34
C MET A 216 -5.43 -12.16 24.89
N LEU A 217 -4.68 -11.57 23.97
CA LEU A 217 -4.96 -11.54 22.54
C LEU A 217 -3.67 -11.69 21.73
N PRO A 218 -3.71 -12.42 20.59
CA PRO A 218 -2.63 -12.35 19.62
C PRO A 218 -2.55 -10.92 19.03
N GLN A 219 -1.37 -10.54 18.56
CA GLN A 219 -1.04 -9.18 18.11
C GLN A 219 -2.11 -8.52 17.20
N ALA A 220 -2.57 -9.21 16.16
CA ALA A 220 -3.54 -8.64 15.22
C ALA A 220 -4.89 -8.31 15.88
N SER A 221 -5.37 -9.22 16.74
CA SER A 221 -6.61 -9.01 17.51
C SER A 221 -6.42 -7.93 18.59
N ALA A 222 -5.24 -7.89 19.22
CA ALA A 222 -4.89 -6.85 20.19
C ALA A 222 -4.93 -5.47 19.52
N ALA A 223 -4.27 -5.31 18.37
CA ALA A 223 -4.24 -4.05 17.62
C ALA A 223 -5.64 -3.59 17.21
N THR A 224 -6.47 -4.51 16.71
CA THR A 224 -7.86 -4.23 16.34
C THR A 224 -8.68 -3.77 17.54
N LYS A 225 -8.56 -4.47 18.69
CA LYS A 225 -9.28 -4.12 19.92
C LYS A 225 -8.81 -2.76 20.46
N ILE A 226 -7.50 -2.52 20.53
CA ILE A 226 -6.92 -1.25 20.98
C ILE A 226 -7.46 -0.11 20.12
N TYR A 227 -7.38 -0.24 18.79
CA TYR A 227 -7.89 0.75 17.86
C TYR A 227 -9.38 1.02 18.07
N ALA A 228 -10.20 -0.03 18.17
CA ALA A 228 -11.66 0.11 18.31
C ALA A 228 -12.07 0.76 19.64
N GLU A 229 -11.36 0.49 20.74
CA GLU A 229 -11.66 1.08 22.06
C GLU A 229 -11.18 2.53 22.14
N LEU A 230 -9.95 2.83 21.67
CA LEU A 230 -9.40 4.19 21.66
C LEU A 230 -10.16 5.11 20.70
N SER A 231 -10.63 4.59 19.56
CA SER A 231 -11.48 5.36 18.63
C SER A 231 -12.83 5.76 19.25
N LYS A 232 -13.26 5.10 20.33
CA LYS A 232 -14.46 5.44 21.11
C LYS A 232 -14.14 6.29 22.35
N GLY A 233 -12.89 6.73 22.51
CA GLY A 233 -12.41 7.49 23.67
C GLY A 233 -12.37 6.69 24.97
N ARG A 234 -12.35 5.34 24.90
CA ARG A 234 -12.29 4.47 26.08
C ARG A 234 -10.85 4.26 26.51
N VAL A 235 -10.65 4.05 27.81
CA VAL A 235 -9.33 3.74 28.36
C VAL A 235 -8.89 2.35 27.92
N VAL A 236 -7.65 2.26 27.47
CA VAL A 236 -6.99 1.02 27.10
C VAL A 236 -5.69 0.90 27.87
N ALA A 237 -5.57 -0.20 28.61
CA ALA A 237 -4.35 -0.67 29.25
C ALA A 237 -3.77 -1.83 28.43
N VAL A 238 -2.50 -1.70 28.04
CA VAL A 238 -1.76 -2.70 27.25
C VAL A 238 -0.56 -3.22 28.03
N SER A 239 -0.49 -4.54 28.18
CA SER A 239 0.67 -5.25 28.71
C SER A 239 1.06 -6.44 27.84
N PHE A 240 2.22 -7.05 28.12
CA PHE A 240 2.55 -8.36 27.58
C PHE A 240 1.92 -9.45 28.44
N ALA A 241 1.59 -10.59 27.82
CA ALA A 241 1.23 -11.78 28.58
C ALA A 241 2.47 -12.34 29.31
N GLU A 242 2.29 -12.71 30.57
CA GLU A 242 3.32 -13.30 31.44
C GLU A 242 2.80 -14.65 31.96
N GLY A 243 3.37 -15.74 31.44
CA GLY A 243 2.89 -17.09 31.74
C GLY A 243 1.45 -17.28 31.27
N TYR A 244 0.54 -17.47 32.24
CA TYR A 244 -0.91 -17.66 32.02
C TYR A 244 -1.75 -16.42 32.35
N GLY A 245 -1.10 -15.27 32.60
CA GLY A 245 -1.76 -14.04 33.02
C GLY A 245 -1.28 -12.80 32.29
N CYS A 246 -1.83 -11.66 32.69
CA CYS A 246 -1.44 -10.36 32.18
C CYS A 246 -0.38 -9.74 33.07
N GLY A 247 0.73 -9.29 32.47
CA GLY A 247 1.73 -8.49 33.17
C GLY A 247 1.21 -7.08 33.46
N GLN A 248 2.07 -6.28 34.10
CA GLN A 248 1.78 -4.87 34.37
C GLN A 248 1.66 -4.07 33.05
N PRO A 249 0.65 -3.18 32.91
CA PRO A 249 0.53 -2.28 31.76
C PRO A 249 1.79 -1.44 31.55
N PHE A 250 2.33 -1.47 30.33
CA PHE A 250 3.41 -0.57 29.92
C PHE A 250 2.86 0.69 29.22
N ILE A 251 1.61 0.63 28.74
CA ILE A 251 0.87 1.79 28.27
C ILE A 251 -0.55 1.73 28.82
N GLU A 252 -1.00 2.87 29.34
CA GLU A 252 -2.41 3.15 29.64
C GLU A 252 -2.74 4.53 29.08
N THR A 253 -3.83 4.64 28.31
CA THR A 253 -4.28 5.89 27.68
C THR A 253 -5.73 5.78 27.21
N LYS A 254 -6.34 6.94 26.91
CA LYS A 254 -7.66 7.10 26.32
C LYS A 254 -7.67 7.68 24.91
N SER A 255 -6.50 7.98 24.34
CA SER A 255 -6.38 8.55 22.99
C SER A 255 -5.45 7.73 22.11
N LEU A 256 -5.78 7.67 20.82
CA LEU A 256 -5.03 6.90 19.85
C LEU A 256 -3.69 7.56 19.53
N GLU A 257 -3.65 8.89 19.55
CA GLU A 257 -2.44 9.69 19.35
C GLU A 257 -1.42 9.44 20.47
N GLU A 258 -1.84 9.59 21.75
CA GLU A 258 -0.95 9.34 22.88
C GLU A 258 -0.47 7.87 22.90
N PHE A 259 -1.34 6.93 22.51
CA PHE A 259 -0.96 5.53 22.40
C PHE A 259 0.16 5.31 21.39
N VAL A 260 0.04 5.88 20.19
CA VAL A 260 1.05 5.81 19.14
C VAL A 260 2.35 6.49 19.56
N GLU A 261 2.28 7.66 20.21
CA GLU A 261 3.46 8.38 20.68
C GLU A 261 4.23 7.58 21.74
N LYS A 262 3.52 6.98 22.71
CA LYS A 262 4.13 6.11 23.71
C LYS A 262 4.80 4.90 23.06
N LEU A 263 4.12 4.21 22.13
CA LEU A 263 4.73 3.08 21.41
C LEU A 263 5.96 3.50 20.59
N LEU A 264 5.89 4.64 19.89
CA LEU A 264 7.02 5.16 19.12
C LEU A 264 8.22 5.48 20.01
N SER A 265 8.00 6.01 21.22
CA SER A 265 9.08 6.28 22.17
C SER A 265 9.77 4.98 22.62
N LEU A 266 8.99 3.94 22.92
CA LEU A 266 9.49 2.60 23.28
C LEU A 266 10.20 1.90 22.11
N CYS A 267 9.82 2.20 20.87
CA CYS A 267 10.51 1.72 19.67
C CYS A 267 11.86 2.39 19.43
N ARG A 268 12.06 3.61 19.92
CA ARG A 268 13.26 4.44 19.68
C ARG A 268 14.32 4.29 20.76
N GLN A 269 13.92 3.97 22.01
CA GLN A 269 14.83 3.62 23.11
C GLN A 269 15.50 2.28 22.86
#